data_AF-A0A9P5RTC7-F1
#
_entry.id   AF-A0A9P5RTC7-F1
#
_cell.length_a   1.000
_cell.length_b   1.000
_cell.length_c   1.000
_cell.angle_alpha   90.00
_cell.angle_beta   90.00
_cell.angle_gamma   90.00
#
_symmetry.space_group_name_H-M   'P 1'
#
loop_
_entity.id
_entity.type
_entity.pdbx_description
1 polymer ?
#
loop_
_entity_poly.entity_id
_entity_poly.type
_entity_poly.pdbx_seq_one_letter_code
_entity_poly.pdbx_strand_id
1 'polypeptide(L)'
;MPFMTLSKATLVLFAASLILLLTQHVKAHSYADCIDWRFKDPKKPSWSDKHGACFGYARRFPLKAKPFAKLDSDNPNRHYQQSHKNPDPNHSLPCSDGRQGEEPGADETMANPISAAYNGKDKHGRKTGVQTVSKAGEKLCIRWPAKNHAVPSEKNQPVTIALSKVNPKKDPTQLQFLDNIIAELNYKNCTDKSKDTDIWSCGDCFKLPTNLKPGNVVMQWRWKLNSNEFYTSCADIKIEPPSITAPTVDIPSKTTSTFHTPTSASSASSASSAPSTSQIPSSASSALSASPTSASASPIAFSV
;
A
#
# COMPACT_ATOMS: atom_id res chain seq x y z
N MET A 1 -35.73 -19.85 48.89
CA MET A 1 -34.92 -19.13 47.89
C MET A 1 -33.46 -19.54 48.10
N PRO A 2 -32.89 -20.44 47.28
CA PRO A 2 -31.49 -20.81 47.43
C PRO A 2 -30.61 -19.76 46.76
N PHE A 3 -29.78 -19.07 47.54
CA PHE A 3 -28.68 -18.27 47.02
C PHE A 3 -27.59 -19.24 46.55
N MET A 4 -27.44 -19.40 45.24
CA MET A 4 -26.31 -20.14 44.67
C MET A 4 -25.02 -19.37 44.96
N THR A 5 -24.17 -19.92 45.82
CA THR A 5 -22.81 -19.43 46.04
C THR A 5 -21.99 -19.71 44.78
N LEU A 6 -21.76 -18.68 43.96
CA LEU A 6 -20.81 -18.75 42.85
C LEU A 6 -19.42 -19.06 43.42
N SER A 7 -18.84 -20.18 42.99
CA SER A 7 -17.47 -20.55 43.38
C SER A 7 -16.48 -19.48 42.91
N LYS A 8 -15.48 -19.17 43.76
CA LYS A 8 -14.39 -18.26 43.41
C LYS A 8 -13.70 -18.63 42.08
N ALA A 9 -13.69 -19.92 41.73
CA ALA A 9 -13.15 -20.41 40.45
C ALA A 9 -13.97 -19.94 39.24
N THR A 10 -15.30 -19.86 39.36
CA THR A 10 -16.18 -19.38 38.30
C THR A 10 -15.99 -17.88 38.06
N LEU A 11 -15.78 -17.10 39.13
CA LEU A 11 -15.51 -15.66 39.01
C LEU A 11 -14.18 -15.36 38.30
N VAL A 12 -13.14 -16.16 38.57
CA VAL A 12 -11.82 -16.03 37.92
C VAL A 12 -11.89 -16.38 36.42
N LEU A 13 -12.65 -17.41 36.05
CA LEU A 13 -12.85 -17.79 34.64
C LEU A 13 -13.64 -16.71 33.87
N PHE A 14 -14.68 -16.14 34.47
CA PHE A 14 -15.42 -15.03 33.83
C PHE A 14 -14.55 -13.78 33.68
N ALA A 15 -13.74 -13.43 34.69
CA ALA A 15 -12.82 -12.30 34.60
C ALA A 15 -11.74 -12.51 33.52
N ALA A 16 -11.14 -13.69 33.45
CA ALA A 16 -10.16 -14.02 32.41
C ALA A 16 -10.77 -14.02 31.01
N SER A 17 -12.00 -14.54 30.86
CA SER A 17 -12.70 -14.56 29.57
C SER A 17 -13.13 -13.15 29.14
N LEU A 18 -13.50 -12.27 30.07
CA LEU A 18 -13.81 -10.87 29.78
C LEU A 18 -12.55 -10.08 29.38
N ILE A 19 -11.40 -10.35 30.01
CA ILE A 19 -10.11 -9.76 29.64
C ILE A 19 -9.68 -10.22 28.23
N LEU A 20 -9.90 -11.49 27.88
CA LEU A 20 -9.63 -12.01 26.53
C LEU A 20 -10.55 -11.36 25.47
N LEU A 21 -11.82 -11.13 25.78
CA LEU A 21 -12.76 -10.45 24.87
C LEU A 21 -12.46 -8.95 24.70
N LEU A 22 -11.93 -8.29 25.73
CA LEU A 22 -11.58 -6.85 25.68
C LEU A 22 -10.26 -6.56 24.93
N THR A 23 -9.41 -7.56 24.71
CA THR A 23 -8.07 -7.36 24.10
C THR A 23 -8.03 -7.57 22.58
N GLN A 24 -9.14 -7.97 21.95
CA GLN A 24 -9.17 -8.30 20.51
C GLN A 24 -9.79 -7.23 19.62
N HIS A 25 -9.93 -5.98 20.09
CA HIS A 25 -10.00 -4.86 19.16
C HIS A 25 -8.62 -4.66 18.52
N VAL A 26 -8.25 -5.59 17.64
CA VAL A 26 -7.08 -5.48 16.77
C VAL A 26 -7.37 -4.31 15.84
N LYS A 27 -6.85 -3.15 16.22
CA LYS A 27 -6.86 -1.91 15.46
C LYS A 27 -6.13 -2.13 14.15
N ALA A 28 -6.88 -2.51 13.13
CA ALA A 28 -6.34 -3.02 11.89
C ALA A 28 -6.30 -1.93 10.83
N HIS A 29 -5.31 -1.07 10.95
CA HIS A 29 -5.27 0.15 10.16
C HIS A 29 -4.06 0.12 9.25
N SER A 30 -4.33 0.12 7.95
CA SER A 30 -3.30 0.11 6.91
C SER A 30 -2.86 1.53 6.56
N TYR A 31 -1.70 1.64 5.93
CA TYR A 31 -1.08 2.90 5.53
C TYR A 31 -0.10 2.64 4.37
N ALA A 32 0.23 3.67 3.60
CA ALA A 32 1.25 3.55 2.57
C ALA A 32 2.64 3.46 3.22
N ASP A 33 3.25 2.28 3.17
CA ASP A 33 4.59 2.01 3.68
C ASP A 33 5.67 2.45 2.69
N CYS A 34 5.42 2.23 1.40
CA CYS A 34 6.29 2.65 0.31
C CYS A 34 5.49 3.21 -0.86
N ILE A 35 5.96 4.32 -1.44
CA ILE A 35 5.31 5.01 -2.57
C ILE A 35 5.98 4.65 -3.91
N ASP A 36 7.26 4.31 -3.89
CA ASP A 36 8.02 3.84 -5.07
C ASP A 36 8.76 2.53 -4.72
N TRP A 37 7.99 1.46 -4.70
CA TRP A 37 8.49 0.10 -4.55
C TRP A 37 9.08 -0.39 -5.87
N ARG A 38 10.32 -0.88 -5.83
CA ARG A 38 10.97 -1.47 -7.00
C ARG A 38 11.34 -2.91 -6.72
N PHE A 39 10.83 -3.80 -7.57
CA PHE A 39 11.14 -5.23 -7.51
C PHE A 39 12.59 -5.48 -7.94
N LYS A 40 13.30 -6.34 -7.21
CA LYS A 40 14.64 -6.83 -7.58
C LYS A 40 14.57 -7.75 -8.81
N ASP A 41 13.55 -8.60 -8.87
CA ASP A 41 13.25 -9.45 -10.03
C ASP A 41 11.81 -9.18 -10.51
N PRO A 42 11.64 -8.40 -11.59
CA PRO A 42 10.32 -8.11 -12.14
C PRO A 42 9.56 -9.34 -12.65
N LYS A 43 10.23 -10.46 -12.91
CA LYS A 43 9.58 -11.71 -13.35
C LYS A 43 9.02 -12.52 -12.18
N LYS A 44 9.46 -12.23 -10.96
CA LYS A 44 9.00 -12.86 -9.71
C LYS A 44 8.68 -11.77 -8.68
N PRO A 45 7.66 -10.94 -8.97
CA PRO A 45 7.33 -9.82 -8.10
C PRO A 45 6.89 -10.34 -6.73
N SER A 46 7.48 -9.77 -5.69
CA SER A 46 7.01 -9.88 -4.32
C SER A 46 7.21 -8.55 -3.60
N TRP A 47 6.27 -8.23 -2.73
CA TRP A 47 6.22 -7.01 -1.94
C TRP A 47 7.06 -7.09 -0.66
N SER A 48 7.68 -8.23 -0.34
CA SER A 48 8.56 -8.31 0.84
C SER A 48 9.92 -7.65 0.59
N ASP A 49 10.56 -7.20 1.67
CA ASP A 49 11.91 -6.60 1.66
C ASP A 49 12.99 -7.52 1.04
N LYS A 50 12.71 -8.82 0.93
CA LYS A 50 13.60 -9.77 0.27
C LYS A 50 13.60 -9.58 -1.25
N HIS A 51 12.47 -9.19 -1.85
CA HIS A 51 12.24 -9.16 -3.30
C HIS A 51 12.10 -7.75 -3.90
N GLY A 52 12.24 -6.70 -3.10
CA GLY A 52 12.28 -5.33 -3.59
C GLY A 52 12.92 -4.37 -2.60
N ALA A 53 12.81 -3.09 -2.89
CA ALA A 53 13.22 -2.01 -2.01
C ALA A 53 12.39 -0.76 -2.28
N CYS A 54 12.36 0.13 -1.29
CA CYS A 54 11.61 1.37 -1.37
C CYS A 54 12.49 2.58 -1.71
N PHE A 55 12.06 3.35 -2.70
CA PHE A 55 12.77 4.51 -3.27
C PHE A 55 12.01 5.83 -3.10
N GLY A 56 10.90 5.80 -2.37
CA GLY A 56 10.05 6.96 -2.14
C GLY A 56 9.02 6.67 -1.06
N TYR A 57 8.81 7.62 -0.15
CA TYR A 57 8.01 7.41 1.05
C TYR A 57 6.92 8.47 1.21
N ALA A 58 5.93 8.18 2.06
CA ALA A 58 5.00 9.19 2.55
C ALA A 58 5.74 10.27 3.36
N ARG A 59 5.10 11.42 3.55
CA ARG A 59 5.69 12.55 4.28
C ARG A 59 6.09 12.15 5.69
N ARG A 60 7.28 12.59 6.12
CA ARG A 60 7.83 12.35 7.46
C ARG A 60 7.83 10.88 7.87
N PHE A 61 7.88 9.95 6.91
CA PHE A 61 7.88 8.51 7.19
C PHE A 61 9.15 8.11 7.94
N PRO A 62 9.06 7.51 9.14
CA PRO A 62 10.22 7.23 9.96
C PRO A 62 10.94 5.95 9.49
N LEU A 63 12.17 6.10 9.01
CA LEU A 63 12.99 4.97 8.58
C LEU A 63 13.49 4.17 9.78
N LYS A 64 13.44 2.83 9.66
CA LYS A 64 13.97 1.88 10.65
C LYS A 64 13.39 2.04 12.06
N ALA A 65 12.23 2.69 12.21
CA ALA A 65 11.62 2.87 13.53
C ALA A 65 11.11 1.54 14.11
N LYS A 66 10.48 0.70 13.28
CA LYS A 66 9.92 -0.59 13.65
C LYS A 66 9.92 -1.56 12.44
N PRO A 67 9.73 -2.87 12.67
CA PRO A 67 9.47 -3.82 11.58
C PRO A 67 8.27 -3.41 10.72
N PHE A 68 8.21 -3.96 9.50
CA PHE A 68 7.07 -3.78 8.59
C PHE A 68 5.74 -4.04 9.31
N ALA A 69 4.72 -3.25 8.94
CA ALA A 69 3.38 -3.28 9.53
C ALA A 69 3.27 -2.95 11.03
N LYS A 70 4.32 -2.53 11.73
CA LYS A 70 4.25 -2.23 13.19
C LYS A 70 4.21 -0.75 13.53
N LEU A 71 3.99 0.14 12.55
CA LEU A 71 3.87 1.59 12.78
C LEU A 71 2.47 2.05 13.21
N ASP A 72 1.53 1.13 13.34
CA ASP A 72 0.22 1.32 13.96
C ASP A 72 0.28 1.57 15.47
N SER A 73 1.31 1.02 16.13
CA SER A 73 1.60 1.23 17.55
C SER A 73 2.68 2.31 17.78
N ASP A 74 3.09 3.02 16.73
CA ASP A 74 4.13 4.03 16.81
C ASP A 74 3.61 5.35 17.41
N ASN A 75 4.52 6.24 17.80
CA ASN A 75 4.16 7.58 18.25
C ASN A 75 4.84 8.64 17.35
N PRO A 76 4.06 9.40 16.56
CA PRO A 76 2.66 9.15 16.22
C PRO A 76 2.49 7.87 15.38
N ASN A 77 1.32 7.25 15.41
CA ASN A 77 1.03 6.10 14.56
C ASN A 77 0.92 6.54 13.08
N ARG A 78 1.02 5.61 12.14
CA ARG A 78 1.03 5.92 10.70
C ARG A 78 -0.31 5.78 9.99
N HIS A 79 -1.34 5.29 10.66
CA HIS A 79 -2.67 5.25 10.10
C HIS A 79 -3.39 6.56 10.42
N TYR A 80 -3.72 7.34 9.41
CA TYR A 80 -4.64 8.45 9.59
C TYR A 80 -6.04 7.99 9.21
N GLN A 81 -6.94 7.93 10.18
CA GLN A 81 -8.34 7.61 9.99
C GLN A 81 -9.18 8.91 9.93
N GLN A 82 -9.82 9.13 8.80
CA GLN A 82 -10.73 10.26 8.61
C GLN A 82 -11.96 10.13 9.55
N SER A 83 -12.55 11.26 9.91
CA SER A 83 -13.75 11.34 10.78
C SER A 83 -14.89 10.44 10.27
N HIS A 84 -15.45 9.59 11.15
CA HIS A 84 -16.62 8.74 10.85
C HIS A 84 -17.91 9.55 10.71
N LYS A 85 -18.02 10.64 11.49
CA LYS A 85 -19.22 11.48 11.54
C LYS A 85 -19.45 12.26 10.25
N ASN A 86 -18.44 12.33 9.39
CA ASN A 86 -18.60 12.88 8.05
C ASN A 86 -17.33 12.58 7.23
N PRO A 87 -17.30 11.55 6.36
CA PRO A 87 -16.38 11.57 5.23
C PRO A 87 -16.81 12.64 4.22
N ASP A 88 -17.36 13.76 4.70
CA ASP A 88 -17.70 14.91 3.90
C ASP A 88 -16.39 15.44 3.33
N PRO A 89 -16.23 15.37 2.01
CA PRO A 89 -15.01 15.82 1.37
C PRO A 89 -14.76 17.33 1.55
N ASN A 90 -15.74 18.08 2.05
CA ASN A 90 -15.59 19.49 2.41
C ASN A 90 -14.94 19.71 3.78
N HIS A 91 -15.01 18.72 4.69
CA HIS A 91 -14.54 18.86 6.08
C HIS A 91 -13.47 17.85 6.48
N SER A 92 -13.38 16.71 5.81
CA SER A 92 -12.33 15.72 6.06
C SER A 92 -10.98 16.25 5.61
N LEU A 93 -9.99 16.23 6.50
CA LEU A 93 -8.61 16.46 6.08
C LEU A 93 -8.18 15.30 5.17
N PRO A 94 -7.55 15.58 4.02
CA PRO A 94 -7.07 14.52 3.15
C PRO A 94 -5.73 13.94 3.60
N CYS A 95 -4.90 14.77 4.23
CA CYS A 95 -3.62 14.41 4.83
C CYS A 95 -3.70 14.73 6.32
N SER A 96 -3.12 13.87 7.14
CA SER A 96 -3.09 14.09 8.59
C SER A 96 -2.34 15.38 8.95
N ASP A 97 -2.86 16.14 9.91
CA ASP A 97 -2.16 17.21 10.63
C ASP A 97 -1.62 16.77 12.00
N GLY A 98 -1.76 15.47 12.30
CA GLY A 98 -1.43 14.86 13.59
C GLY A 98 -2.35 15.28 14.74
N ARG A 99 -3.50 15.91 14.46
CA ARG A 99 -4.43 16.44 15.48
C ARG A 99 -5.89 16.03 15.23
N GLN A 100 -6.35 16.04 13.99
CA GLN A 100 -7.73 15.77 13.60
C GLN A 100 -7.89 14.37 13.00
N GLY A 101 -9.09 13.80 13.10
CA GLY A 101 -9.42 12.43 12.69
C GLY A 101 -9.95 11.59 13.85
N GLU A 102 -10.54 10.44 13.55
CA GLU A 102 -10.82 9.43 14.59
C GLU A 102 -9.50 8.91 15.17
N GLU A 103 -8.52 8.70 14.27
CA GLU A 103 -7.15 8.41 14.62
C GLU A 103 -6.26 9.38 13.86
N PRO A 104 -5.73 10.42 14.54
CA PRO A 104 -5.05 11.49 13.84
C PRO A 104 -3.81 11.06 13.07
N GLY A 105 -3.11 10.00 13.48
CA GLY A 105 -1.89 9.57 12.81
C GLY A 105 -0.75 10.58 12.88
N ALA A 106 0.25 10.38 12.03
CA ALA A 106 1.43 11.22 11.93
C ALA A 106 1.17 12.41 11.04
N ASP A 107 1.73 13.57 11.39
CA ASP A 107 1.63 14.78 10.55
C ASP A 107 2.21 14.53 9.15
N GLU A 108 1.31 14.55 8.17
CA GLU A 108 1.57 14.43 6.75
C GLU A 108 1.17 15.68 6.00
N THR A 109 1.07 16.84 6.67
CA THR A 109 0.86 18.12 5.99
C THR A 109 2.03 18.46 5.08
N MET A 110 1.76 19.17 3.99
CA MET A 110 2.77 19.69 3.08
C MET A 110 3.75 20.59 3.83
N ALA A 111 5.04 20.28 3.73
CA ALA A 111 6.08 21.13 4.28
C ALA A 111 6.46 22.26 3.32
N ASN A 112 7.00 23.35 3.86
CA ASN A 112 7.57 24.45 3.09
C ASN A 112 9.00 24.75 3.59
N PRO A 113 10.06 24.43 2.82
CA PRO A 113 10.03 23.76 1.53
C PRO A 113 9.56 22.29 1.63
N ILE A 114 9.10 21.69 0.52
CA ILE A 114 8.68 20.27 0.47
C ILE A 114 9.76 19.34 1.03
N SER A 115 11.03 19.65 0.75
CA SER A 115 12.18 18.88 1.24
C SER A 115 12.23 18.76 2.77
N ALA A 116 11.61 19.65 3.54
CA ALA A 116 11.59 19.54 5.00
C ALA A 116 10.74 18.35 5.52
N ALA A 117 9.87 17.77 4.70
CA ALA A 117 9.16 16.53 5.02
C ALA A 117 10.00 15.25 4.78
N TYR A 118 11.18 15.38 4.16
CA TYR A 118 11.98 14.27 3.63
C TYR A 118 13.45 14.40 4.00
N ASN A 119 14.20 13.30 3.95
CA ASN A 119 15.67 13.29 4.10
C ASN A 119 16.21 13.99 5.36
N GLY A 120 15.38 14.12 6.39
CA GLY A 120 15.67 14.88 7.60
C GLY A 120 15.50 14.01 8.84
N LYS A 121 15.03 14.65 9.90
CA LYS A 121 14.58 13.97 11.11
C LYS A 121 13.16 14.39 11.44
N ASP A 122 12.36 13.47 11.95
CA ASP A 122 11.05 13.81 12.52
C ASP A 122 11.20 14.48 13.90
N LYS A 123 10.07 14.84 14.54
CA LYS A 123 10.04 15.46 15.86
C LYS A 123 10.65 14.60 16.99
N HIS A 124 10.88 13.32 16.74
CA HIS A 124 11.51 12.36 17.65
C HIS A 124 12.99 12.10 17.30
N GLY A 125 13.55 12.83 16.33
CA GLY A 125 14.93 12.69 15.91
C GLY A 125 15.20 11.50 14.98
N ARG A 126 14.16 10.80 14.51
CA ARG A 126 14.28 9.61 13.64
C ARG A 126 14.44 10.06 12.20
N LYS A 127 15.31 9.38 11.44
CA LYS A 127 15.53 9.69 10.02
C LYS A 127 14.24 9.52 9.23
N THR A 128 13.92 10.45 8.34
CA THR A 128 12.76 10.36 7.46
C THR A 128 13.10 9.83 6.08
N GLY A 129 12.12 9.26 5.39
CA GLY A 129 12.24 8.73 4.04
C GLY A 129 12.60 9.80 3.00
N VAL A 130 13.03 9.33 1.83
CA VAL A 130 13.26 10.18 0.64
C VAL A 130 11.93 10.51 -0.05
N GLN A 131 11.89 11.65 -0.74
CA GLN A 131 10.80 12.00 -1.66
C GLN A 131 10.85 11.07 -2.89
N THR A 132 9.70 10.65 -3.41
CA THR A 132 9.62 9.94 -4.70
C THR A 132 10.02 10.85 -5.86
N VAL A 133 10.81 10.34 -6.78
CA VAL A 133 11.20 11.02 -8.03
C VAL A 133 10.83 10.12 -9.21
N SER A 134 10.10 10.65 -10.19
CA SER A 134 9.61 9.88 -11.35
C SER A 134 9.32 10.80 -12.55
N LYS A 135 8.91 10.22 -13.69
CA LYS A 135 8.52 10.94 -14.90
C LYS A 135 7.07 10.68 -15.26
N ALA A 136 6.48 11.59 -16.03
CA ALA A 136 5.16 11.38 -16.60
C ALA A 136 5.10 10.05 -17.39
N GLY A 137 4.03 9.27 -17.21
CA GLY A 137 3.87 7.96 -17.86
C GLY A 137 4.60 6.79 -17.20
N GLU A 138 5.53 7.02 -16.27
CA GLU A 138 6.22 5.95 -15.57
C GLU A 138 5.28 5.16 -14.66
N LYS A 139 5.64 3.89 -14.44
CA LYS A 139 4.94 3.01 -13.52
C LYS A 139 5.50 3.21 -12.11
N LEU A 140 4.64 3.56 -11.17
CA LEU A 140 4.93 3.55 -9.74
C LEU A 140 4.23 2.37 -9.08
N CYS A 141 4.88 1.78 -8.08
CA CYS A 141 4.30 0.69 -7.30
C CYS A 141 4.28 1.09 -5.83
N ILE A 142 3.13 0.92 -5.17
CA ILE A 142 2.94 1.26 -3.77
C ILE A 142 2.84 -0.03 -2.98
N ARG A 143 3.43 -0.03 -1.78
CA ARG A 143 3.35 -1.13 -0.82
C ARG A 143 2.63 -0.68 0.46
N TRP A 144 1.80 -1.56 1.02
CA TRP A 144 1.12 -1.38 2.31
C TRP A 144 1.03 -2.71 3.08
N PRO A 145 0.87 -2.67 4.41
CA PRO A 145 0.57 -3.86 5.20
C PRO A 145 -0.89 -4.27 5.03
N ALA A 146 -1.14 -5.58 4.92
CA ALA A 146 -2.48 -6.11 4.71
C ALA A 146 -3.43 -5.91 5.90
N LYS A 147 -2.87 -5.94 7.12
CA LYS A 147 -3.66 -5.97 8.36
C LYS A 147 -4.62 -7.17 8.36
N ASN A 148 -5.66 -7.15 9.18
CA ASN A 148 -6.65 -8.23 9.24
C ASN A 148 -7.53 -8.30 7.97
N HIS A 149 -7.42 -7.38 7.01
CA HIS A 149 -8.36 -7.26 5.89
C HIS A 149 -8.01 -8.07 4.65
N ALA A 150 -6.82 -8.68 4.59
CA ALA A 150 -6.48 -9.62 3.51
C ALA A 150 -6.98 -11.06 3.74
N VAL A 151 -7.75 -11.31 4.82
CA VAL A 151 -8.40 -12.61 5.01
C VAL A 151 -9.41 -12.89 3.89
N PRO A 152 -9.61 -14.15 3.47
CA PRO A 152 -10.49 -14.48 2.34
C PRO A 152 -11.94 -14.03 2.49
N SER A 153 -12.48 -13.98 3.72
CA SER A 153 -13.88 -13.63 4.00
C SER A 153 -14.21 -12.15 3.78
N GLU A 154 -13.23 -11.26 3.85
CA GLU A 154 -13.47 -9.83 3.72
C GLU A 154 -13.73 -9.41 2.27
N LYS A 155 -14.51 -8.34 2.06
CA LYS A 155 -14.65 -7.77 0.72
C LYS A 155 -13.34 -7.10 0.29
N ASN A 156 -12.95 -7.27 -0.96
CA ASN A 156 -11.81 -6.54 -1.52
C ASN A 156 -12.23 -5.10 -1.86
N GLN A 157 -12.01 -4.17 -0.93
CA GLN A 157 -12.20 -2.75 -1.17
C GLN A 157 -10.95 -2.18 -1.85
N PRO A 158 -11.06 -1.45 -2.96
CA PRO A 158 -9.90 -0.92 -3.65
C PRO A 158 -9.20 0.17 -2.83
N VAL A 159 -7.91 0.34 -3.08
CA VAL A 159 -7.19 1.56 -2.73
C VAL A 159 -7.34 2.53 -3.89
N THR A 160 -7.74 3.77 -3.64
CA THR A 160 -7.73 4.84 -4.65
C THR A 160 -6.43 5.63 -4.57
N ILE A 161 -5.84 5.94 -5.72
CA ILE A 161 -4.72 6.87 -5.85
C ILE A 161 -5.21 8.14 -6.54
N ALA A 162 -5.04 9.27 -5.88
CA ALA A 162 -5.36 10.59 -6.41
C ALA A 162 -4.13 11.49 -6.44
N LEU A 163 -4.07 12.42 -7.41
CA LEU A 163 -2.99 13.40 -7.52
C LEU A 163 -3.52 14.83 -7.40
N SER A 164 -2.66 15.76 -7.00
CA SER A 164 -2.92 17.19 -7.11
C SER A 164 -2.60 17.73 -8.51
N LYS A 165 -2.91 19.01 -8.72
CA LYS A 165 -2.24 19.82 -9.75
C LYS A 165 -0.75 19.93 -9.46
N VAL A 166 0.06 20.23 -10.48
CA VAL A 166 1.51 20.45 -10.35
C VAL A 166 1.82 21.73 -9.55
N ASN A 167 2.83 21.65 -8.68
CA ASN A 167 3.32 22.69 -7.77
C ASN A 167 2.22 23.34 -6.91
N PRO A 168 1.43 22.54 -6.18
CA PRO A 168 0.44 23.09 -5.26
C PRO A 168 1.14 23.88 -4.15
N LYS A 169 0.48 24.92 -3.64
CA LYS A 169 1.00 25.80 -2.57
C LYS A 169 0.60 25.34 -1.16
N LYS A 170 -0.35 24.41 -1.09
CA LYS A 170 -0.88 23.77 0.11
C LYS A 170 -1.45 22.42 -0.28
N ASP A 171 -1.78 21.59 0.70
CA ASP A 171 -2.49 20.35 0.41
C ASP A 171 -3.81 20.60 -0.31
N PRO A 172 -4.14 19.82 -1.36
CA PRO A 172 -5.48 19.80 -1.92
C PRO A 172 -6.50 19.45 -0.84
N THR A 173 -7.75 19.86 -1.06
CA THR A 173 -8.89 19.39 -0.25
C THR A 173 -9.22 17.93 -0.57
N GLN A 174 -9.99 17.26 0.29
CA GLN A 174 -10.42 15.89 0.01
C GLN A 174 -11.28 15.83 -1.27
N LEU A 175 -12.14 16.83 -1.52
CA LEU A 175 -12.92 16.92 -2.75
C LEU A 175 -12.02 16.96 -3.99
N GLN A 176 -10.96 17.79 -3.97
CA GLN A 176 -10.01 17.87 -5.08
C GLN A 176 -9.28 16.55 -5.35
N PHE A 177 -9.02 15.73 -4.33
CA PHE A 177 -8.48 14.39 -4.54
C PHE A 177 -9.52 13.44 -5.12
N LEU A 178 -10.76 13.46 -4.63
CA LEU A 178 -11.83 12.62 -5.17
C LEU A 178 -12.13 12.93 -6.64
N ASP A 179 -12.03 14.19 -7.03
CA ASP A 179 -12.21 14.64 -8.42
C ASP A 179 -11.02 14.27 -9.34
N ASN A 180 -9.89 13.81 -8.77
CA ASN A 180 -8.68 13.51 -9.52
C ASN A 180 -8.05 12.15 -9.13
N ILE A 181 -8.90 11.14 -8.94
CA ILE A 181 -8.48 9.74 -8.83
C ILE A 181 -7.93 9.28 -10.19
N ILE A 182 -6.70 8.75 -10.18
CA ILE A 182 -5.99 8.29 -11.37
C ILE A 182 -5.85 6.76 -11.43
N ALA A 183 -6.08 6.07 -10.32
CA ALA A 183 -6.02 4.60 -10.27
C ALA A 183 -6.83 4.03 -9.10
N GLU A 184 -7.32 2.81 -9.29
CA GLU A 184 -7.83 1.94 -8.24
C GLU A 184 -6.96 0.68 -8.18
N LEU A 185 -6.44 0.36 -7.01
CA LEU A 185 -5.49 -0.73 -6.79
C LEU A 185 -6.14 -1.86 -6.00
N ASN A 186 -5.70 -3.09 -6.26
CA ASN A 186 -6.18 -4.26 -5.54
C ASN A 186 -5.55 -4.34 -4.14
N TYR A 187 -6.30 -3.94 -3.09
CA TYR A 187 -5.84 -3.96 -1.70
C TYR A 187 -5.30 -5.33 -1.26
N LYS A 188 -5.95 -6.41 -1.70
CA LYS A 188 -5.59 -7.80 -1.36
C LYS A 188 -4.49 -8.42 -2.21
N ASN A 189 -3.80 -7.65 -3.05
CA ASN A 189 -2.66 -8.14 -3.84
C ASN A 189 -1.42 -8.33 -2.96
N CYS A 190 -1.46 -9.38 -2.14
CA CYS A 190 -0.48 -9.68 -1.10
C CYS A 190 0.40 -10.86 -1.50
N THR A 191 1.71 -10.70 -1.28
CA THR A 191 2.70 -11.76 -1.44
C THR A 191 3.19 -12.26 -0.08
N ASP A 192 3.88 -13.41 -0.06
CA ASP A 192 4.53 -13.94 1.15
C ASP A 192 3.58 -14.12 2.33
N LYS A 193 2.45 -14.76 2.06
CA LYS A 193 1.39 -15.04 3.04
C LYS A 193 1.94 -15.93 4.17
N SER A 194 2.21 -15.31 5.31
CA SER A 194 2.57 -15.96 6.56
C SER A 194 1.32 -16.34 7.39
N LYS A 195 1.48 -16.90 8.60
CA LYS A 195 0.35 -17.16 9.50
C LYS A 195 -0.30 -15.88 10.05
N ASP A 196 0.47 -14.79 10.17
CA ASP A 196 -0.01 -13.50 10.64
C ASP A 196 -0.36 -12.64 9.43
N THR A 197 -1.65 -12.42 9.20
CA THR A 197 -2.15 -11.59 8.11
C THR A 197 -1.75 -10.13 8.28
N ASP A 198 -1.50 -9.67 9.51
CA ASP A 198 -1.24 -8.25 9.77
C ASP A 198 0.03 -7.75 9.11
N ILE A 199 0.98 -8.66 8.92
CA ILE A 199 2.31 -8.38 8.38
C ILE A 199 2.46 -8.78 6.92
N TRP A 200 1.39 -9.26 6.27
CA TRP A 200 1.48 -9.57 4.84
C TRP A 200 1.78 -8.30 4.05
N SER A 201 2.79 -8.36 3.19
CA SER A 201 3.13 -7.25 2.30
C SER A 201 2.22 -7.31 1.08
N CYS A 202 1.42 -6.27 0.90
CA CYS A 202 0.57 -6.09 -0.27
C CYS A 202 1.02 -4.85 -1.04
N GLY A 203 0.62 -4.78 -2.29
CA GLY A 203 0.91 -3.62 -3.10
C GLY A 203 0.27 -3.73 -4.46
N ASP A 204 0.38 -2.66 -5.24
CA ASP A 204 0.02 -2.68 -6.65
C ASP A 204 0.77 -1.57 -7.39
N CYS A 205 0.72 -1.62 -8.71
CA CYS A 205 1.35 -0.63 -9.56
C CYS A 205 0.32 0.13 -10.40
N PHE A 206 0.59 1.41 -10.65
CA PHE A 206 -0.19 2.27 -11.54
C PHE A 206 0.75 3.09 -12.41
N LYS A 207 0.23 3.68 -13.48
CA LYS A 207 0.98 4.61 -14.34
C LYS A 207 0.64 6.04 -13.97
N LEU A 208 1.65 6.90 -13.88
CA LEU A 208 1.46 8.34 -13.81
C LEU A 208 0.86 8.86 -15.12
N PRO A 209 -0.04 9.86 -15.09
CA PRO A 209 -0.54 10.47 -16.32
C PRO A 209 0.61 11.00 -17.19
N THR A 210 0.53 10.74 -18.50
CA THR A 210 1.58 11.10 -19.47
C THR A 210 1.67 12.62 -19.72
N ASN A 211 0.63 13.36 -19.36
CA ASN A 211 0.53 14.81 -19.50
C ASN A 211 0.98 15.59 -18.24
N LEU A 212 1.53 14.91 -17.22
CA LEU A 212 2.08 15.60 -16.06
C LEU A 212 3.25 16.50 -16.46
N LYS A 213 3.17 17.77 -16.09
CA LYS A 213 4.26 18.72 -16.27
C LYS A 213 5.34 18.50 -15.19
N PRO A 214 6.61 18.84 -15.47
CA PRO A 214 7.65 18.82 -14.45
C PRO A 214 7.32 19.71 -13.24
N GLY A 215 7.63 19.23 -12.04
CA GLY A 215 7.30 19.87 -10.77
C GLY A 215 6.88 18.86 -9.71
N ASN A 216 6.37 19.33 -8.58
CA ASN A 216 5.89 18.45 -7.52
C ASN A 216 4.38 18.25 -7.62
N VAL A 217 3.91 17.03 -7.41
CA VAL A 217 2.49 16.73 -7.17
C VAL A 217 2.33 16.10 -5.80
N VAL A 218 1.18 16.31 -5.16
CA VAL A 218 0.78 15.57 -3.96
C VAL A 218 -0.02 14.37 -4.40
N MET A 219 0.29 13.21 -3.83
CA MET A 219 -0.45 11.98 -3.98
C MET A 219 -1.18 11.65 -2.69
N GLN A 220 -2.44 11.24 -2.80
CA GLN A 220 -3.18 10.60 -1.73
C GLN A 220 -3.33 9.11 -2.05
N TRP A 221 -2.83 8.26 -1.16
CA TRP A 221 -3.25 6.88 -1.03
C TRP A 221 -4.47 6.87 -0.11
N ARG A 222 -5.61 6.35 -0.55
CA ARG A 222 -6.83 6.31 0.25
C ARG A 222 -7.49 4.95 0.16
N TRP A 223 -7.83 4.38 1.30
CA TRP A 223 -8.44 3.06 1.39
C TRP A 223 -9.68 3.12 2.27
N LYS A 224 -10.72 2.38 1.87
CA LYS A 224 -11.96 2.25 2.63
C LYS A 224 -11.99 0.91 3.32
N LEU A 225 -12.01 0.92 4.64
CA LEU A 225 -12.19 -0.27 5.43
C LEU A 225 -13.67 -0.65 5.46
N ASN A 226 -14.45 0.05 6.27
CA ASN A 226 -15.89 -0.16 6.41
C ASN A 226 -16.68 0.98 5.75
N SER A 227 -18.00 0.91 5.82
CA SER A 227 -18.83 2.06 5.43
C SER A 227 -18.42 3.28 6.26
N ASN A 228 -18.08 4.38 5.59
CA ASN A 228 -17.64 5.65 6.19
C ASN A 228 -16.32 5.61 6.98
N GLU A 229 -15.50 4.57 6.81
CA GLU A 229 -14.20 4.46 7.46
C GLU A 229 -13.09 4.48 6.42
N PHE A 230 -12.34 5.59 6.39
CA PHE A 230 -11.31 5.84 5.39
C PHE A 230 -9.96 6.10 6.04
N TYR A 231 -8.94 5.45 5.50
CA TYR A 231 -7.55 5.63 5.86
C TYR A 231 -6.81 6.32 4.74
N THR A 232 -5.95 7.28 5.06
CA THR A 232 -5.15 7.95 4.04
C THR A 232 -3.67 8.05 4.41
N SER A 233 -2.84 8.15 3.38
CA SER A 233 -1.45 8.53 3.49
C SER A 233 -1.10 9.49 2.35
N CYS A 234 -0.38 10.56 2.65
CA CYS A 234 0.02 11.58 1.70
C CYS A 234 1.53 11.57 1.42
N ALA A 235 1.88 11.76 0.14
CA ALA A 235 3.24 11.84 -0.33
C ALA A 235 3.40 12.92 -1.40
N ASP A 236 4.59 13.48 -1.54
CA ASP A 236 4.97 14.34 -2.65
C ASP A 236 5.78 13.54 -3.68
N ILE A 237 5.48 13.71 -4.95
CA ILE A 237 6.20 13.11 -6.07
C ILE A 237 6.81 14.23 -6.91
N LYS A 238 8.13 14.21 -7.07
CA LYS A 238 8.84 15.10 -7.99
C LYS A 238 8.79 14.51 -9.39
N ILE A 239 8.05 15.15 -10.28
CA ILE A 239 7.99 14.87 -11.71
C ILE A 239 9.16 15.56 -12.40
N GLU A 240 10.06 14.77 -12.95
CA GLU A 240 11.20 15.25 -13.72
C GLU A 240 10.82 15.51 -15.19
N PRO A 241 11.56 16.39 -15.89
CA PRO A 241 11.41 16.51 -17.33
C PRO A 241 11.70 15.16 -18.01
N PRO A 242 11.07 14.88 -19.15
CA PRO A 242 11.44 13.74 -19.97
C PRO A 242 12.94 13.83 -20.27
N SER A 243 13.67 12.73 -20.10
CA SER A 243 15.06 12.68 -20.50
C SER A 243 15.10 12.86 -22.02
N ILE A 244 15.52 14.04 -22.47
CA ILE A 244 15.89 14.24 -23.87
C ILE A 244 17.22 13.51 -24.03
N THR A 245 17.16 12.19 -24.20
CA THR A 245 18.30 11.48 -24.79
C THR A 245 18.43 12.11 -26.16
N ALA A 246 19.46 12.94 -26.35
CA ALA A 246 19.76 13.49 -27.67
C ALA A 246 19.69 12.31 -28.65
N PRO A 247 18.99 12.45 -29.80
CA PRO A 247 19.02 11.40 -30.80
C PRO A 247 20.48 11.10 -31.04
N THR A 248 20.89 9.85 -30.80
CA THR A 248 22.21 9.38 -31.19
C THR A 248 22.23 9.59 -32.70
N VAL A 249 22.82 10.71 -33.13
CA VAL A 249 23.16 10.89 -34.53
C VAL A 249 24.16 9.78 -34.77
N ASP A 250 23.73 8.74 -35.49
CA ASP A 250 24.61 7.71 -36.00
C ASP A 250 25.64 8.41 -36.89
N ILE A 251 26.73 8.87 -36.28
CA ILE A 251 27.89 9.33 -37.02
C ILE A 251 28.37 8.08 -37.76
N PRO A 252 28.40 8.09 -39.10
CA PRO A 252 28.87 6.95 -39.87
C PRO A 252 30.28 6.61 -39.41
N SER A 253 30.41 5.50 -38.69
CA SER A 253 31.69 5.02 -38.21
C SER A 253 32.53 4.70 -39.44
N LYS A 254 33.55 5.50 -39.68
CA LYS A 254 34.50 5.32 -40.78
C LYS A 254 35.22 3.99 -40.56
N THR A 255 34.80 2.97 -41.30
CA THR A 255 35.35 1.62 -41.31
C THR A 255 36.87 1.67 -41.49
N THR A 256 37.60 1.51 -40.38
CA THR A 256 39.03 1.20 -40.44
C THR A 256 39.14 -0.32 -40.55
N SER A 257 39.29 -0.78 -41.79
CA SER A 257 39.55 -2.17 -42.14
C SER A 257 40.85 -2.62 -41.47
N THR A 258 40.74 -3.51 -40.49
CA THR A 258 41.88 -4.22 -39.91
C THR A 258 41.75 -5.68 -40.32
N PHE A 259 42.65 -6.11 -41.19
CA PHE A 259 42.81 -7.50 -41.63
C PHE A 259 43.11 -8.39 -40.41
N HIS A 260 42.19 -9.30 -40.07
CA HIS A 260 42.45 -10.38 -39.14
C HIS A 260 42.58 -11.70 -39.91
N THR A 261 43.76 -12.31 -39.76
CA THR A 261 44.17 -13.61 -40.27
C THR A 261 43.31 -14.73 -39.68
N PRO A 262 42.84 -15.71 -40.47
CA PRO A 262 42.07 -16.84 -39.96
C PRO A 262 43.01 -17.92 -39.42
N THR A 263 42.74 -18.40 -38.19
CA THR A 263 43.30 -19.66 -37.69
C THR A 263 42.16 -20.66 -37.50
N SER A 264 42.20 -21.69 -38.33
CA SER A 264 41.35 -22.87 -38.26
C SER A 264 41.73 -23.76 -37.08
N ALA A 265 40.75 -24.22 -36.32
CA ALA A 265 40.80 -25.52 -35.63
C ALA A 265 39.39 -26.07 -35.43
N SER A 266 39.17 -27.22 -36.05
CA SER A 266 37.97 -28.06 -36.00
C SER A 266 37.80 -28.78 -34.66
N SER A 267 36.58 -29.27 -34.43
CA SER A 267 36.17 -30.59 -33.85
C SER A 267 35.08 -30.38 -32.78
N ALA A 268 33.80 -30.61 -33.09
CA ALA A 268 33.08 -31.89 -33.12
C ALA A 268 32.39 -32.21 -31.77
N SER A 269 31.06 -32.43 -31.84
CA SER A 269 30.30 -33.58 -31.27
C SER A 269 28.99 -33.21 -30.55
N SER A 270 27.89 -33.45 -31.26
CA SER A 270 26.74 -34.32 -30.92
C SER A 270 26.16 -34.41 -29.49
N ALA A 271 24.85 -34.12 -29.37
CA ALA A 271 23.77 -34.90 -28.71
C ALA A 271 22.58 -33.94 -28.42
N SER A 272 21.46 -33.95 -29.15
CA SER A 272 20.35 -34.92 -29.19
C SER A 272 19.82 -35.34 -27.81
N SER A 273 18.68 -34.76 -27.40
CA SER A 273 17.66 -35.37 -26.53
C SER A 273 16.38 -34.54 -26.57
N ALA A 274 15.33 -35.09 -27.17
CA ALA A 274 13.94 -34.65 -27.03
C ALA A 274 13.25 -35.46 -25.89
N PRO A 275 11.92 -35.48 -25.79
CA PRO A 275 11.10 -34.72 -24.86
C PRO A 275 10.60 -35.58 -23.68
N SER A 276 10.02 -34.95 -22.66
CA SER A 276 9.19 -35.69 -21.68
C SER A 276 7.94 -34.89 -21.33
N THR A 277 6.86 -35.33 -21.96
CA THR A 277 5.46 -35.11 -21.61
C THR A 277 5.17 -35.80 -20.28
N SER A 278 4.48 -35.13 -19.36
CA SER A 278 3.69 -35.81 -18.33
C SER A 278 2.42 -35.01 -18.10
N GLN A 279 1.36 -35.48 -18.76
CA GLN A 279 -0.02 -35.28 -18.36
C GLN A 279 -0.27 -36.03 -17.04
N ILE A 280 -0.96 -35.41 -16.09
CA ILE A 280 -1.84 -36.08 -15.10
C ILE A 280 -3.02 -35.12 -14.80
N PRO A 281 -4.24 -35.65 -14.57
CA PRO A 281 -5.48 -35.03 -15.02
C PRO A 281 -6.30 -34.34 -13.92
N SER A 282 -7.36 -33.70 -14.41
CA SER A 282 -8.59 -33.24 -13.78
C SER A 282 -9.05 -34.01 -12.54
N SER A 283 -9.59 -33.29 -11.57
CA SER A 283 -10.74 -33.75 -10.78
C SER A 283 -11.61 -32.55 -10.39
N ALA A 284 -12.79 -32.53 -11.01
CA ALA A 284 -13.93 -31.76 -10.57
C ALA A 284 -14.42 -32.29 -9.22
N SER A 285 -14.93 -31.41 -8.38
CA SER A 285 -15.94 -31.77 -7.38
C SER A 285 -16.77 -30.54 -7.06
N SER A 286 -18.00 -30.60 -7.57
CA SER A 286 -19.16 -29.83 -7.17
C SER A 286 -19.38 -29.96 -5.66
N ALA A 287 -19.70 -28.87 -4.99
CA ALA A 287 -20.43 -28.91 -3.75
C ALA A 287 -21.42 -27.75 -3.70
N LEU A 288 -22.69 -28.11 -3.89
CA LEU A 288 -23.85 -27.35 -3.46
C LEU A 288 -23.68 -26.95 -2.00
N SER A 289 -23.99 -25.71 -1.66
CA SER A 289 -24.37 -25.36 -0.29
C SER A 289 -25.47 -24.32 -0.33
N ALA A 290 -26.59 -24.76 0.23
CA ALA A 290 -27.86 -24.07 0.31
C ALA A 290 -27.75 -22.81 1.18
N SER A 291 -28.42 -21.75 0.74
CA SER A 291 -28.72 -20.57 1.54
C SER A 291 -29.85 -20.87 2.52
N PRO A 292 -29.72 -20.58 3.82
CA PRO A 292 -30.86 -20.38 4.68
C PRO A 292 -31.32 -18.91 4.62
N THR A 293 -32.62 -18.80 4.41
CA THR A 293 -33.50 -17.64 4.49
C THR A 293 -33.33 -16.89 5.82
N SER A 294 -33.00 -15.60 5.76
CA SER A 294 -33.09 -14.70 6.92
C SER A 294 -34.43 -13.98 6.89
N ALA A 295 -35.23 -14.18 7.93
CA ALA A 295 -36.50 -13.53 8.16
C ALA A 295 -36.33 -12.01 8.34
N SER A 296 -37.20 -11.26 7.66
CA SER A 296 -37.42 -9.83 7.86
C SER A 296 -38.13 -9.60 9.19
N ALA A 297 -37.55 -8.80 10.09
CA ALA A 297 -38.22 -8.25 11.26
C ALA A 297 -38.29 -6.73 11.10
N SER A 298 -39.51 -6.22 10.93
CA SER A 298 -39.83 -4.79 10.94
C SER A 298 -39.63 -4.20 12.35
N PRO A 299 -39.19 -2.94 12.48
CA PRO A 299 -39.12 -2.27 13.77
C PRO A 299 -40.50 -1.80 14.24
N ILE A 300 -40.77 -2.05 15.52
CA ILE A 300 -41.88 -1.47 16.29
C ILE A 300 -41.49 -0.04 16.64
N ALA A 301 -42.30 0.92 16.21
CA ALA A 301 -42.24 2.30 16.66
C ALA A 301 -42.89 2.42 18.05
N PHE A 302 -42.18 2.99 19.01
CA PHE A 302 -42.77 3.53 20.23
C PHE A 302 -42.68 5.05 20.19
N SER A 303 -43.85 5.68 20.15
CA SER A 303 -44.07 7.09 20.47
C SER A 303 -44.71 7.14 21.86
N VAL A 304 -44.03 7.71 22.85
CA VAL A 304 -44.55 8.69 23.84
C VAL A 304 -43.35 9.48 24.34
#